data_AF-A0A920E0E0-F1
#
_entry.id   AF-A0A920E0E0-F1
#
_cell.length_a   1.000
_cell.length_b   1.000
_cell.length_c   1.000
_cell.angle_alpha   90.00
_cell.angle_beta   90.00
_cell.angle_gamma   90.00
#
_symmetry.space_group_name_H-M   'P 1'
#
loop_
_entity.id
_entity.type
_entity.pdbx_description
1 polymer ?
#
loop_
_entity_poly.entity_id
_entity_poly.type
_entity_poly.pdbx_seq_one_letter_code
_entity_poly.pdbx_strand_id
1 'polypeptide(L)'
;MRLLKSKILGILLLSLLFKPLWLFNNQNLGQPADDMYHWLHSATIAFDFDFDYKTDYEIENGTFNQETNVPSSVPGAGYLSAPFVFLFSLLDKLFINSENFSRTNPVGSFAYLGFFFAGVIYTYLGFYFLHKITKKYNQKSLNLILVCGLLSSLVHFVTTRFLMPHAIEFFIASCILYIFEKIIKRVLVIWK
;
A
#
# COMPACT_ATOMS: atom_id res chain seq x y z
N MET A 1 -5.05 -20.64 25.24
CA MET A 1 -4.79 -19.28 25.77
C MET A 1 -3.35 -18.77 25.50
N ARG A 2 -2.30 -19.58 25.74
CA ARG A 2 -0.88 -19.20 25.54
C ARG A 2 -0.50 -18.87 24.08
N LEU A 3 -1.05 -19.63 23.12
CA LEU A 3 -0.90 -19.39 21.67
C LEU A 3 -1.58 -18.11 21.17
N LEU A 4 -2.68 -17.69 21.80
CA LEU A 4 -3.37 -16.45 21.44
C LEU A 4 -2.57 -15.24 21.92
N LYS A 5 -2.02 -15.31 23.15
CA LYS A 5 -1.12 -14.29 23.70
C LYS A 5 0.17 -14.12 22.87
N SER A 6 0.78 -15.20 22.36
CA SER A 6 1.99 -15.07 21.54
C SER A 6 1.71 -14.46 20.17
N LYS A 7 0.53 -14.73 19.58
CA LYS A 7 0.10 -14.08 18.33
C LYS A 7 -0.19 -12.59 18.53
N ILE A 8 -0.87 -12.22 19.61
CA ILE A 8 -1.16 -10.82 19.95
C ILE A 8 0.12 -10.06 20.25
N LEU A 9 1.06 -10.64 21.02
CA LEU A 9 2.38 -10.06 21.26
C LEU A 9 3.18 -9.92 19.97
N GLY A 10 3.09 -10.89 19.05
CA GLY A 10 3.69 -10.79 17.73
C GLY A 10 3.11 -9.66 16.90
N ILE A 11 1.79 -9.48 16.89
CA ILE A 11 1.10 -8.36 16.21
C ILE A 11 1.49 -7.02 16.85
N LEU A 12 1.58 -6.95 18.18
CA LEU A 12 2.03 -5.76 18.90
C LEU A 12 3.50 -5.41 18.58
N LEU A 13 4.41 -6.37 18.64
CA LEU A 13 5.82 -6.16 18.29
C LEU A 13 6.02 -5.81 16.82
N LEU A 14 5.22 -6.41 15.92
CA LEU A 14 5.18 -6.01 14.52
C LEU A 14 4.68 -4.57 14.39
N SER A 15 3.63 -4.18 15.14
CA SER A 15 3.10 -2.81 15.18
C SER A 15 4.11 -1.79 15.73
N LEU A 16 5.02 -2.20 16.61
CA LEU A 16 6.09 -1.35 17.17
C LEU A 16 7.27 -1.14 16.21
N LEU A 17 7.42 -1.95 15.15
CA LEU A 17 8.37 -1.67 14.04
C LEU A 17 7.89 -0.54 13.14
N PHE A 18 6.58 -0.21 13.19
CA PHE A 18 6.05 0.96 12.51
C PHE A 18 6.31 2.16 13.42
N LYS A 19 7.31 2.96 13.09
CA LYS A 19 7.59 4.24 13.74
C LYS A 19 6.45 5.22 13.41
N PRO A 20 5.33 5.36 14.16
CA PRO A 20 4.16 6.08 13.67
C PRO A 20 4.35 7.62 13.69
N LEU A 21 5.59 8.10 13.71
CA LEU A 21 5.94 9.52 13.65
C LEU A 21 5.32 10.23 12.46
N TRP A 22 5.06 9.56 11.33
CA TRP A 22 4.37 10.16 10.17
C TRP A 22 2.86 10.37 10.39
N LEU A 23 2.24 9.62 11.32
CA LEU A 23 0.85 9.86 11.73
C LEU A 23 0.75 11.17 12.55
N PHE A 24 1.87 11.62 13.12
CA PHE A 24 1.92 12.74 14.05
C PHE A 24 2.78 13.92 13.57
N ASN A 25 3.68 13.75 12.61
CA ASN A 25 4.57 14.82 12.15
C ASN A 25 5.29 14.50 10.81
N ASN A 26 4.57 14.58 9.69
CA ASN A 26 5.17 14.95 8.39
C ASN A 26 4.53 16.28 8.01
N GLN A 27 5.13 17.41 8.40
CA GLN A 27 4.49 18.72 8.32
C GLN A 27 4.09 19.17 6.91
N ASN A 28 4.53 18.48 5.86
CA ASN A 28 4.00 18.71 4.53
C ASN A 28 4.27 17.52 3.60
N LEU A 29 3.21 16.92 3.06
CA LEU A 29 3.31 16.24 1.76
C LEU A 29 3.38 17.24 0.59
N GLY A 30 3.15 18.53 0.86
CA GLY A 30 3.00 19.60 -0.12
C GLY A 30 4.29 20.08 -0.77
N GLN A 31 5.26 19.18 -1.01
CA GLN A 31 6.15 19.37 -2.14
C GLN A 31 5.73 18.40 -3.24
N PRO A 32 5.45 18.90 -4.45
CA PRO A 32 5.07 18.08 -5.59
C PRO A 32 6.17 17.09 -5.93
N ALA A 33 5.95 15.86 -5.50
CA ALA A 33 6.89 14.75 -5.63
C ALA A 33 6.11 13.44 -5.71
N ASP A 34 6.83 12.37 -6.01
CA ASP A 34 6.29 11.02 -6.20
C ASP A 34 5.27 10.60 -5.12
N ASP A 35 5.55 10.89 -3.84
CA ASP A 35 4.65 10.57 -2.72
C ASP A 35 3.28 11.26 -2.86
N MET A 36 3.26 12.56 -3.22
CA MET A 36 2.02 13.31 -3.45
C MET A 36 1.28 12.79 -4.68
N TYR A 37 1.99 12.46 -5.75
CA TYR A 37 1.37 11.96 -6.99
C TYR A 37 0.69 10.61 -6.80
N HIS A 38 1.33 9.67 -6.10
CA HIS A 38 0.69 8.40 -5.76
C HIS A 38 -0.54 8.57 -4.86
N TRP A 39 -0.48 9.52 -3.93
CA TRP A 39 -1.63 9.89 -3.12
C TRP A 39 -2.78 10.43 -4.00
N LEU A 40 -2.51 11.38 -4.90
CA LEU A 40 -3.52 11.99 -5.77
C LEU A 40 -4.25 10.96 -6.63
N HIS A 41 -3.55 9.97 -7.18
CA HIS A 41 -4.17 8.86 -7.90
C HIS A 41 -5.16 8.05 -7.06
N SER A 42 -4.91 7.91 -5.76
CA SER A 42 -5.85 7.26 -4.85
C SER A 42 -7.02 8.17 -4.51
N ALA A 43 -6.70 9.44 -4.26
CA ALA A 43 -7.63 10.43 -3.78
C ALA A 43 -8.71 10.74 -4.84
N THR A 44 -8.33 10.92 -6.11
CA THR A 44 -9.29 11.22 -7.21
C THR A 44 -10.35 10.12 -7.32
N ILE A 45 -9.93 8.85 -7.31
CA ILE A 45 -10.86 7.71 -7.35
C ILE A 45 -11.70 7.64 -6.08
N ALA A 46 -11.05 7.85 -4.92
CA ALA A 46 -11.71 7.67 -3.64
C ALA A 46 -12.79 8.71 -3.37
N PHE A 47 -12.61 9.97 -3.79
CA PHE A 47 -13.57 11.03 -3.45
C PHE A 47 -14.40 11.51 -4.66
N ASP A 48 -13.86 11.47 -5.88
CA ASP A 48 -14.54 12.00 -7.07
C ASP A 48 -15.05 10.89 -8.00
N PHE A 49 -14.50 9.67 -7.87
CA PHE A 49 -14.83 8.51 -8.71
C PHE A 49 -14.56 8.72 -10.21
N ASP A 50 -13.55 9.51 -10.53
CA ASP A 50 -13.11 9.76 -11.90
C ASP A 50 -11.59 9.63 -12.07
N PHE A 51 -11.09 10.13 -13.19
CA PHE A 51 -9.66 10.25 -13.50
C PHE A 51 -9.31 11.67 -13.99
N ASP A 52 -10.06 12.70 -13.54
CA ASP A 52 -9.83 14.11 -13.88
C ASP A 52 -9.30 14.88 -12.66
N TYR A 53 -8.03 15.25 -12.71
CA TYR A 53 -7.29 15.83 -11.58
C TYR A 53 -7.30 17.37 -11.61
N LYS A 54 -8.04 18.00 -12.53
CA LYS A 54 -8.08 19.48 -12.68
C LYS A 54 -8.39 20.21 -11.38
N THR A 55 -9.25 19.64 -10.56
CA THR A 55 -9.70 20.23 -9.30
C THR A 55 -8.93 19.70 -8.09
N ASP A 56 -8.02 18.75 -8.29
CA ASP A 56 -7.31 18.08 -7.20
C ASP A 56 -6.05 18.81 -6.76
N TYR A 57 -5.37 19.47 -7.70
CA TYR A 57 -4.16 20.26 -7.44
C TYR A 57 -3.87 21.24 -8.59
N GLU A 58 -2.97 22.18 -8.37
CA GLU A 58 -2.56 23.14 -9.42
C GLU A 58 -1.74 22.44 -10.51
N ILE A 59 -1.89 22.89 -11.76
CA ILE A 59 -1.13 22.34 -12.89
C ILE A 59 0.34 22.74 -12.72
N GLU A 60 1.23 21.75 -12.78
CA GLU A 60 2.67 21.94 -12.64
C GLU A 60 3.48 21.43 -13.84
N ASN A 61 4.70 21.94 -13.98
CA ASN A 61 5.63 21.44 -14.99
C ASN A 61 5.96 19.97 -14.73
N GLY A 62 5.62 19.10 -15.67
CA GLY A 62 5.84 17.65 -15.54
C GLY A 62 4.57 16.83 -15.30
N THR A 63 3.38 17.41 -15.44
CA THR A 63 2.11 16.67 -15.60
C THR A 63 2.14 15.79 -16.84
N PHE A 64 1.66 14.56 -16.74
CA PHE A 64 1.60 13.61 -17.86
C PHE A 64 0.58 14.03 -18.93
N ASN A 65 -0.59 14.49 -18.49
CA ASN A 65 -1.64 15.01 -19.36
C ASN A 65 -2.12 16.36 -18.84
N GLN A 66 -1.93 17.42 -19.63
CA GLN A 66 -2.37 18.77 -19.27
C GLN A 66 -3.89 18.93 -19.34
N GLU A 67 -4.58 18.15 -20.17
CA GLU A 67 -6.05 18.23 -20.32
C GLU A 67 -6.79 17.72 -19.11
N THR A 68 -6.22 16.78 -18.34
CA THR A 68 -6.84 16.19 -17.14
C THR A 68 -5.97 16.37 -15.90
N ASN A 69 -4.90 17.15 -16.01
CA ASN A 69 -3.89 17.38 -14.97
C ASN A 69 -3.32 16.09 -14.34
N VAL A 70 -3.12 15.03 -15.11
CA VAL A 70 -2.69 13.73 -14.56
C VAL A 70 -1.26 13.83 -14.03
N PRO A 71 -0.99 13.42 -12.76
CA PRO A 71 0.36 13.35 -12.21
C PRO A 71 1.27 12.41 -13.02
N SER A 72 2.58 12.68 -13.07
CA SER A 72 3.52 11.88 -13.86
C SER A 72 3.88 10.52 -13.25
N SER A 73 3.53 10.29 -11.99
CA SER A 73 3.77 8.99 -11.35
C SER A 73 2.89 7.88 -11.93
N VAL A 74 3.33 6.63 -11.76
CA VAL A 74 2.49 5.49 -12.16
C VAL A 74 1.30 5.34 -11.21
N PRO A 75 0.05 5.18 -11.73
CA PRO A 75 -1.14 5.26 -10.89
C PRO A 75 -1.48 3.97 -10.13
N GLY A 76 -0.89 2.83 -10.52
CA GLY A 76 -1.34 1.51 -10.06
C GLY A 76 -1.40 1.36 -8.54
N ALA A 77 -0.44 1.95 -7.82
CA ALA A 77 -0.44 1.94 -6.36
C ALA A 77 -1.59 2.77 -5.77
N GLY A 78 -1.80 3.98 -6.28
CA GLY A 78 -2.90 4.84 -5.83
C GLY A 78 -4.27 4.20 -6.10
N TYR A 79 -4.45 3.61 -7.28
CA TYR A 79 -5.72 2.98 -7.67
C TYR A 79 -6.06 1.77 -6.79
N LEU A 80 -5.07 0.92 -6.49
CA LEU A 80 -5.29 -0.23 -5.59
C LEU A 80 -5.52 0.20 -4.14
N SER A 81 -4.96 1.34 -3.72
CA SER A 81 -5.22 1.90 -2.40
C SER A 81 -6.59 2.59 -2.28
N ALA A 82 -7.19 3.03 -3.38
CA ALA A 82 -8.40 3.88 -3.39
C ALA A 82 -9.59 3.31 -2.60
N PRO A 83 -9.92 2.00 -2.64
CA PRO A 83 -11.01 1.45 -1.84
C PRO A 83 -10.80 1.60 -0.32
N PHE A 84 -9.56 1.48 0.14
CA PHE A 84 -9.22 1.66 1.56
C PHE A 84 -9.22 3.14 1.94
N VAL A 85 -8.71 4.00 1.06
CA VAL A 85 -8.77 5.47 1.23
C VAL A 85 -10.21 5.95 1.34
N PHE A 86 -11.10 5.49 0.45
CA PHE A 86 -12.53 5.79 0.50
C PHE A 86 -13.17 5.28 1.80
N LEU A 87 -12.91 4.02 2.19
CA LEU A 87 -13.49 3.46 3.40
C LEU A 87 -13.10 4.26 4.64
N PHE A 88 -11.84 4.68 4.73
CA PHE A 88 -11.35 5.44 5.87
C PHE A 88 -11.77 6.91 5.81
N SER A 89 -11.99 7.49 4.63
CA SER A 89 -12.52 8.85 4.51
C SER A 89 -13.95 9.01 5.03
N LEU A 90 -14.69 7.91 5.17
CA LEU A 90 -15.96 7.91 5.90
C LEU A 90 -15.78 8.27 7.37
N LEU A 91 -14.63 7.93 7.98
CA LEU A 91 -14.29 8.34 9.34
C LEU A 91 -13.89 9.81 9.39
N ASP A 92 -13.23 10.33 8.35
CA ASP A 92 -12.93 11.77 8.26
C ASP A 92 -14.21 12.60 8.36
N LYS A 93 -15.27 12.21 7.64
CA LYS A 93 -16.57 12.89 7.71
C LYS A 93 -17.20 12.90 9.11
N LEU A 94 -16.83 11.94 9.96
CA LEU A 94 -17.40 11.79 11.30
C LEU A 94 -16.57 12.49 12.39
N PHE A 95 -15.26 12.55 12.22
CA PHE A 95 -14.32 12.94 13.28
C PHE A 95 -13.44 14.15 12.95
N ILE A 96 -13.36 14.56 11.68
CA ILE A 96 -12.53 15.66 11.22
C ILE A 96 -13.42 16.75 10.61
N ASN A 97 -13.26 17.99 11.08
CA ASN A 97 -13.90 19.13 10.43
C ASN A 97 -13.29 19.31 9.03
N SER A 98 -14.15 19.29 8.00
CA SER A 98 -13.79 19.31 6.58
C SER A 98 -12.95 20.52 6.15
N GLU A 99 -12.94 21.59 6.92
CA GLU A 99 -12.21 22.83 6.60
C GLU A 99 -10.68 22.66 6.59
N ASN A 100 -10.15 21.59 7.20
CA ASN A 100 -8.71 21.34 7.29
C ASN A 100 -8.19 20.29 6.28
N PHE A 101 -9.05 19.73 5.44
CA PHE A 101 -8.65 18.68 4.51
C PHE A 101 -8.16 19.26 3.19
N SER A 102 -6.85 19.23 2.95
CA SER A 102 -6.25 19.56 1.65
C SER A 102 -5.89 18.30 0.88
N ARG A 103 -6.24 18.26 -0.41
CA ARG A 103 -5.80 17.22 -1.36
C ARG A 103 -4.29 17.07 -1.42
N THR A 104 -3.58 18.20 -1.37
CA THR A 104 -2.12 18.25 -1.45
C THR A 104 -1.44 17.98 -0.10
N ASN A 105 -2.21 17.96 1.00
CA ASN A 105 -1.70 17.63 2.32
C ASN A 105 -2.73 16.85 3.16
N PRO A 106 -2.87 15.53 2.94
CA PRO A 106 -3.83 14.69 3.66
C PRO A 106 -3.36 14.28 5.07
N VAL A 107 -2.23 14.81 5.57
CA VAL A 107 -1.66 14.42 6.86
C VAL A 107 -2.65 14.69 7.99
N GLY A 108 -2.82 13.71 8.87
CA GLY A 108 -3.80 13.76 9.96
C GLY A 108 -5.18 13.25 9.59
N SER A 109 -5.45 12.93 8.32
CA SER A 109 -6.71 12.29 7.91
C SER A 109 -6.69 10.77 8.10
N PHE A 110 -7.87 10.20 8.36
CA PHE A 110 -8.12 8.78 8.28
C PHE A 110 -7.96 8.27 6.84
N ALA A 111 -8.34 9.03 5.81
CA ALA A 111 -8.11 8.65 4.41
C ALA A 111 -6.62 8.36 4.14
N TYR A 112 -5.72 9.17 4.69
CA TYR A 112 -4.28 8.95 4.63
C TYR A 112 -3.84 7.65 5.33
N LEU A 113 -4.43 7.38 6.51
CA LEU A 113 -4.27 6.11 7.19
C LEU A 113 -4.81 4.92 6.36
N GLY A 114 -5.87 5.13 5.57
CA GLY A 114 -6.41 4.15 4.63
C GLY A 114 -5.39 3.74 3.57
N PHE A 115 -4.62 4.67 3.03
CA PHE A 115 -3.53 4.36 2.09
C PHE A 115 -2.44 3.52 2.77
N PHE A 116 -2.00 3.93 3.96
CA PHE A 116 -1.03 3.15 4.75
C PHE A 116 -1.55 1.73 5.01
N PHE A 117 -2.81 1.61 5.41
CA PHE A 117 -3.46 0.34 5.67
C PHE A 117 -3.47 -0.57 4.42
N ALA A 118 -3.73 -0.01 3.24
CA ALA A 118 -3.62 -0.74 1.98
C ALA A 118 -2.21 -1.33 1.78
N GLY A 119 -1.15 -0.53 1.99
CA GLY A 119 0.24 -0.98 1.90
C GLY A 119 0.55 -2.16 2.83
N VAL A 120 0.07 -2.11 4.07
CA VAL A 120 0.20 -3.22 5.04
C VAL A 120 -0.54 -4.47 4.57
N ILE A 121 -1.79 -4.32 4.11
CA ILE A 121 -2.60 -5.43 3.61
C ILE A 121 -1.97 -6.10 2.39
N TYR A 122 -1.54 -5.32 1.39
CA TYR A 122 -0.91 -5.87 0.20
C TYR A 122 0.42 -6.56 0.51
N THR A 123 1.23 -5.98 1.40
CA THR A 123 2.46 -6.64 1.88
C THR A 123 2.16 -7.99 2.53
N TYR A 124 1.16 -8.04 3.41
CA TYR A 124 0.72 -9.29 4.03
C TYR A 124 0.26 -10.32 2.99
N LEU A 125 -0.54 -9.90 2.00
CA LEU A 125 -1.01 -10.76 0.92
C LEU A 125 0.15 -11.28 0.05
N GLY A 126 1.17 -10.46 -0.20
CA GLY A 126 2.38 -10.88 -0.90
C GLY A 126 3.09 -12.02 -0.17
N PHE A 127 3.36 -11.84 1.13
CA PHE A 127 3.95 -12.91 1.95
C PHE A 127 3.05 -14.14 2.09
N TYR A 128 1.74 -13.96 2.13
CA TYR A 128 0.79 -15.06 2.14
C TYR A 128 0.92 -15.94 0.89
N PHE A 129 1.07 -15.33 -0.30
CA PHE A 129 1.29 -16.08 -1.53
C PHE A 129 2.65 -16.77 -1.56
N LEU A 130 3.72 -16.08 -1.17
CA LEU A 130 5.05 -16.69 -1.08
C LEU A 130 5.06 -17.86 -0.09
N HIS A 131 4.42 -17.72 1.07
CA HIS A 131 4.31 -18.80 2.05
C HIS A 131 3.59 -20.04 1.49
N LYS A 132 2.55 -19.85 0.67
CA LYS A 132 1.90 -20.99 0.00
C LYS A 132 2.84 -21.71 -0.96
N ILE A 133 3.71 -20.99 -1.65
CA ILE A 133 4.75 -21.57 -2.49
C ILE A 133 5.75 -22.33 -1.63
N THR A 134 6.32 -21.72 -0.58
CA THR A 134 7.36 -22.36 0.24
C THR A 134 6.87 -23.59 0.98
N LYS A 135 5.62 -23.57 1.48
CA LYS A 135 5.00 -24.73 2.14
C LYS A 135 4.95 -25.96 1.24
N LYS A 136 4.80 -25.79 -0.08
CA LYS A 136 4.83 -26.89 -1.05
C LYS A 136 6.18 -27.62 -1.07
N TYR A 137 7.28 -26.87 -0.98
CA TYR A 137 8.64 -27.42 -1.06
C TYR A 137 9.18 -27.92 0.29
N ASN A 138 8.43 -27.73 1.39
CA ASN A 138 8.76 -28.16 2.75
C ASN A 138 10.17 -27.73 3.23
N GLN A 139 10.69 -26.62 2.73
CA GLN A 139 12.00 -26.10 3.12
C GLN A 139 11.88 -25.02 4.19
N LYS A 140 12.35 -25.33 5.40
CA LYS A 140 12.34 -24.39 6.54
C LYS A 140 13.21 -23.15 6.30
N SER A 141 14.31 -23.29 5.54
CA SER A 141 15.21 -22.20 5.17
C SER A 141 14.53 -21.10 4.35
N LEU A 142 13.54 -21.45 3.52
CA LEU A 142 12.79 -20.47 2.72
C LEU A 142 11.99 -19.50 3.59
N ASN A 143 11.47 -19.94 4.74
CA ASN A 143 10.77 -19.03 5.65
C ASN A 143 11.71 -17.98 6.25
N LEU A 144 12.97 -18.34 6.50
CA LEU A 144 13.98 -17.39 6.98
C LEU A 144 14.34 -16.37 5.89
N ILE A 145 14.43 -16.80 4.63
CA ILE A 145 14.62 -15.90 3.48
C ILE A 145 13.46 -14.91 3.35
N LEU A 146 12.21 -15.34 3.55
CA LEU A 146 11.06 -14.43 3.55
C LEU A 146 11.14 -13.39 4.66
N VAL A 147 11.57 -13.78 5.86
CA VAL A 147 11.80 -12.85 6.97
C VAL A 147 12.92 -11.86 6.64
N CYS A 148 14.03 -12.31 6.06
CA CYS A 148 15.09 -11.43 5.59
C CYS A 148 14.60 -10.46 4.50
N GLY A 149 13.74 -10.91 3.59
CA GLY A 149 13.10 -10.06 2.59
C GLY A 149 12.23 -8.97 3.22
N LEU A 150 11.43 -9.29 4.24
CA LEU A 150 10.65 -8.30 4.98
C LEU A 150 11.55 -7.26 5.68
N LEU A 151 12.56 -7.73 6.40
CA LEU A 151 13.48 -6.90 7.19
C LEU A 151 14.50 -6.12 6.34
N SER A 152 14.49 -6.29 5.02
CA SER A 152 15.32 -5.54 4.08
C SER A 152 14.76 -4.13 3.84
N SER A 153 14.76 -3.64 2.60
CA SER A 153 14.17 -2.34 2.24
C SER A 153 12.63 -2.34 2.28
N LEU A 154 11.98 -3.50 2.24
CA LEU A 154 10.52 -3.57 2.17
C LEU A 154 9.86 -2.96 3.42
N VAL A 155 10.37 -3.24 4.62
CA VAL A 155 9.85 -2.64 5.85
C VAL A 155 9.96 -1.11 5.82
N HIS A 156 11.04 -0.56 5.26
CA HIS A 156 11.19 0.89 5.10
C HIS A 156 10.07 1.47 4.23
N PHE A 157 9.78 0.87 3.08
CA PHE A 157 8.72 1.36 2.20
C PHE A 157 7.32 1.14 2.78
N VAL A 158 7.07 0.04 3.47
CA VAL A 158 5.74 -0.22 4.07
C VAL A 158 5.47 0.66 5.29
N THR A 159 6.51 1.04 6.02
CA THR A 159 6.37 1.80 7.26
C THR A 159 6.58 3.29 7.03
N THR A 160 7.74 3.69 6.47
CA THR A 160 8.15 5.10 6.40
C THR A 160 7.79 5.82 5.10
N ARG A 161 7.83 5.13 3.95
CA ARG A 161 7.51 5.69 2.62
C ARG A 161 6.34 4.96 1.97
N PHE A 162 5.23 4.84 2.70
CA PHE A 162 4.13 3.94 2.35
C PHE A 162 3.27 4.39 1.17
N LEU A 163 3.42 5.63 0.70
CA LEU A 163 2.79 6.12 -0.52
C LEU A 163 3.47 5.57 -1.78
N MET A 164 4.72 5.11 -1.66
CA MET A 164 5.47 4.50 -2.76
C MET A 164 4.85 3.17 -3.22
N PRO A 165 5.04 2.78 -4.49
CA PRO A 165 4.38 1.63 -5.07
C PRO A 165 4.91 0.27 -4.56
N HIS A 166 6.05 0.24 -3.88
CA HIS A 166 6.79 -1.00 -3.59
C HIS A 166 6.02 -2.06 -2.80
N ALA A 167 5.15 -1.68 -1.87
CA ALA A 167 4.30 -2.63 -1.15
C ALA A 167 3.36 -3.39 -2.12
N ILE A 168 2.82 -2.67 -3.09
CA ILE A 168 1.89 -3.17 -4.10
C ILE A 168 2.64 -3.93 -5.20
N GLU A 169 3.80 -3.43 -5.64
CA GLU A 169 4.68 -4.15 -6.58
C GLU A 169 5.09 -5.51 -6.02
N PHE A 170 5.51 -5.54 -4.75
CA PHE A 170 5.85 -6.79 -4.05
C PHE A 170 4.66 -7.77 -4.01
N PHE A 171 3.46 -7.25 -3.73
CA PHE A 171 2.23 -8.04 -3.76
C PHE A 171 1.95 -8.62 -5.16
N ILE A 172 1.97 -7.78 -6.19
CA ILE A 172 1.70 -8.19 -7.59
C ILE A 172 2.72 -9.23 -8.04
N ALA A 173 4.02 -8.99 -7.80
CA ALA A 173 5.08 -9.93 -8.14
C ALA A 173 4.87 -11.28 -7.43
N SER A 174 4.56 -11.27 -6.14
CA SER A 174 4.27 -12.48 -5.36
C SER A 174 3.01 -13.22 -5.87
N CYS A 175 1.98 -12.48 -6.28
CA CYS A 175 0.75 -13.01 -6.84
C CYS A 175 1.02 -13.69 -8.20
N ILE A 176 1.76 -13.04 -9.09
CA ILE A 176 2.15 -13.56 -10.40
C ILE A 176 2.95 -14.86 -10.23
N LEU A 177 3.95 -14.88 -9.34
CA LEU A 177 4.72 -16.08 -9.03
C LEU A 177 3.81 -17.23 -8.54
N TYR A 178 2.84 -16.93 -7.68
CA TYR A 178 1.90 -17.92 -7.19
C TYR A 178 0.98 -18.47 -8.28
N ILE A 179 0.53 -17.62 -9.21
CA ILE A 179 -0.30 -18.03 -10.35
C ILE A 179 0.51 -18.93 -11.29
N PHE A 180 1.74 -18.55 -11.65
CA PHE A 180 2.61 -19.37 -12.48
C PHE A 180 2.87 -20.75 -11.86
N GLU A 181 3.16 -20.78 -10.56
CA GLU A 181 3.38 -22.02 -9.82
C GLU A 181 2.16 -22.94 -9.85
N LYS A 182 0.94 -22.38 -9.82
CA LYS A 182 -0.29 -23.15 -9.99
C LYS A 182 -0.52 -23.64 -11.41
N ILE A 183 -0.20 -22.84 -12.41
CA ILE A 183 -0.38 -23.19 -13.83
C ILE A 183 0.57 -24.34 -14.20
N ILE A 184 1.85 -24.23 -13.85
CA ILE A 184 2.87 -25.26 -14.11
C ILE A 184 2.43 -26.61 -13.51
N LYS A 185 1.88 -26.59 -12.29
CA LYS A 185 1.34 -27.80 -11.66
C LYS A 185 0.20 -28.43 -12.50
N ARG A 186 -0.73 -27.62 -13.02
CA ARG A 186 -1.83 -28.15 -13.84
C ARG A 186 -1.33 -28.81 -15.11
N VAL A 187 -0.36 -28.19 -15.78
CA VAL A 187 0.25 -28.76 -16.99
C VAL A 187 0.91 -30.09 -16.66
N LEU A 188 1.79 -30.15 -15.66
CA LEU A 188 2.49 -31.40 -15.29
C LEU A 188 1.56 -32.55 -14.85
N VAL A 189 0.35 -32.26 -14.36
CA VAL A 189 -0.65 -33.27 -14.02
C VAL A 189 -1.38 -33.79 -15.27
N ILE A 190 -1.51 -32.99 -16.34
CA ILE A 190 -2.12 -33.41 -17.61
C ILE A 190 -1.21 -34.37 -18.39
N TRP A 191 0.12 -34.28 -18.18
CA TRP A 191 1.11 -35.14 -18.84
C TRP A 191 1.52 -36.38 -18.01
N LYS A 192 0.80 -36.68 -16.92
CA LYS A 192 0.98 -37.89 -16.10
C LYS A 192 -0.29 -38.74 -16.15
#